data_AF-A0A539CXK4-F1
#
_entry.id   AF-A0A539CXK4-F1
#
_cell.length_a   1.000
_cell.length_b   1.000
_cell.length_c   1.000
_cell.angle_alpha   90.00
_cell.angle_beta   90.00
_cell.angle_gamma   90.00
#
_symmetry.space_group_name_H-M   'P 1'
#
loop_
_entity.id
_entity.type
_entity.pdbx_description
1 polymer ?
#
loop_
_entity_poly.entity_id
_entity_poly.type
_entity_poly.pdbx_seq_one_letter_code
_entity_poly.pdbx_strand_id
1 'polypeptide(L)' 'MRQALHSLHIPAHGKGLAEITAQVSDWVVGQKIAIGLLTIFCRHTSASLLIQENADPDVQTALHPS' A
#
# COMPACT_ATOMS: atom_id res chain seq x y z
N MET A 1 -14.43 -6.41 20.76
CA MET A 1 -13.82 -5.67 19.64
C MET A 1 -12.89 -6.63 18.91
N ARG A 2 -12.99 -6.80 17.58
CA ARG A 2 -12.15 -7.75 16.82
C ARG A 2 -11.01 -6.98 16.15
N GLN A 3 -9.80 -7.52 16.24
CA GLN A 3 -8.60 -6.97 15.62
C GLN A 3 -7.88 -8.05 14.83
N ALA A 4 -7.20 -7.66 13.76
CA ALA A 4 -6.36 -8.54 12.95
C ALA A 4 -5.07 -7.80 12.59
N LEU A 5 -3.97 -8.53 12.51
CA LEU A 5 -2.64 -8.00 12.23
C LEU A 5 -2.01 -8.78 11.09
N HIS A 6 -1.26 -8.09 10.24
CA HIS A 6 -0.52 -8.71 9.14
C HIS A 6 0.75 -7.91 8.83
N SER A 7 1.76 -8.60 8.32
CA SER A 7 2.99 -8.00 7.82
C SER A 7 3.10 -8.28 6.33
N LEU A 8 3.07 -7.22 5.53
CA LEU A 8 3.29 -7.28 4.09
C LEU A 8 4.76 -6.96 3.79
N HIS A 9 5.41 -7.74 2.92
CA HIS A 9 6.78 -7.52 2.50
C HIS A 9 6.81 -7.13 1.03
N ILE A 10 7.36 -5.94 0.73
CA ILE A 10 7.41 -5.37 -0.61
C ILE A 10 8.87 -5.29 -1.07
N PRO A 11 9.28 -6.06 -2.09
CA PRO A 11 10.61 -5.95 -2.66
C PRO A 11 10.80 -4.58 -3.33
N ALA A 12 11.83 -3.84 -2.94
CA ALA A 12 12.17 -2.55 -3.55
C ALA A 12 13.24 -2.75 -4.65
N HIS A 13 12.97 -2.26 -5.87
CA HIS A 13 13.88 -2.36 -7.01
C HIS A 13 14.47 -1.01 -7.43
N GLY A 14 14.79 -0.15 -6.46
CA GLY A 14 15.27 1.22 -6.68
C GLY A 14 14.22 2.28 -6.35
N LYS A 15 14.42 3.50 -6.86
CA LYS A 15 13.44 4.60 -6.70
C LYS A 15 12.21 4.31 -7.54
N GLY A 16 11.03 4.51 -6.98
CA GLY A 16 9.76 4.33 -7.68
C GLY A 16 8.60 4.14 -6.72
N LEU A 17 7.42 3.92 -7.29
CA LEU A 17 6.20 3.59 -6.56
C LEU A 17 5.97 2.08 -6.66
N ALA A 18 5.58 1.46 -5.55
CA ALA A 18 5.11 0.09 -5.51
C ALA A 18 3.61 0.10 -5.20
N GLU A 19 2.82 -0.45 -6.12
CA GLU A 19 1.38 -0.66 -5.96
C GLU A 19 1.15 -1.82 -4.97
N ILE A 20 0.35 -1.60 -3.92
CA ILE A 20 0.07 -2.60 -2.86
C ILE A 20 -1.43 -2.76 -2.55
N THR A 21 -2.31 -2.07 -3.28
CA THR A 21 -3.75 -2.00 -3.03
C THR A 21 -4.39 -3.37 -3.12
N ALA A 22 -4.01 -4.18 -4.12
CA ALA A 22 -4.54 -5.53 -4.27
C ALA A 22 -4.23 -6.40 -3.04
N GLN A 23 -2.96 -6.42 -2.61
CA GLN A 23 -2.51 -7.22 -1.47
C GLN A 23 -3.20 -6.80 -0.16
N VAL A 24 -3.36 -5.49 0.05
CA VAL A 24 -4.07 -4.95 1.23
C VAL A 24 -5.56 -5.28 1.16
N SER A 25 -6.19 -5.12 0.00
CA SER A 25 -7.62 -5.39 -0.21
C SER A 25 -7.96 -6.86 0.02
N ASP A 26 -7.18 -7.76 -0.55
CA ASP A 26 -7.35 -9.21 -0.38
C ASP A 26 -7.27 -9.60 1.10
N TRP A 27 -6.30 -9.03 1.82
CA TRP A 27 -6.17 -9.27 3.25
C TRP A 27 -7.37 -8.74 4.03
N VAL A 28 -7.82 -7.51 3.76
CA VAL A 28 -8.97 -6.88 4.43
C VAL A 28 -10.26 -7.69 4.23
N VAL A 29 -10.54 -8.10 2.99
CA VAL A 29 -11.71 -8.93 2.65
C VAL A 29 -11.69 -10.25 3.44
N GLY A 30 -10.51 -10.86 3.59
CA GLY A 30 -10.30 -12.07 4.38
C GLY A 30 -10.70 -11.93 5.87
N GLN A 31 -10.69 -10.72 6.45
CA GLN A 31 -10.99 -10.52 7.87
C GLN A 31 -12.48 -10.54 8.20
N LYS A 32 -13.36 -10.45 7.18
CA LYS A 32 -14.83 -10.44 7.33
C LYS A 32 -15.35 -9.39 8.32
N ILE A 33 -14.63 -8.27 8.47
CA ILE A 33 -15.04 -7.13 9.30
C ILE A 33 -15.87 -6.21 8.41
N ALA A 34 -17.15 -6.02 8.72
CA ALA A 34 -18.05 -5.21 7.89
C ALA A 34 -17.75 -3.71 7.97
N ILE A 35 -17.42 -3.20 9.16
CA ILE A 35 -17.08 -1.80 9.41
C ILE A 35 -15.92 -1.79 10.42
N GLY A 36 -14.85 -1.06 10.10
CA GLY A 36 -13.66 -0.97 10.93
C GLY A 36 -12.68 0.09 10.46
N LEU A 37 -11.55 0.18 11.15
CA LEU A 37 -10.44 1.06 10.81
C LEU A 37 -9.26 0.20 10.35
N LEU A 38 -8.68 0.54 9.20
CA LEU A 38 -7.43 -0.03 8.71
C LEU A 38 -6.28 0.95 8.98
N THR A 39 -5.28 0.50 9.72
CA THR A 39 -4.04 1.25 9.94
C THR A 39 -2.92 0.56 9.18
N ILE A 40 -2.23 1.30 8.30
CA ILE A 40 -1.04 0.83 7.58
C ILE A 40 0.16 1.61 8.10
N PHE A 41 1.21 0.90 8.50
CA PHE A 41 2.43 1.49 9.03
C PHE A 41 3.64 1.03 8.23
N CYS A 42 4.35 1.99 7.62
CA CYS A 42 5.63 1.73 6.96
C CYS A 42 6.76 1.68 8.00
N ARG A 43 7.40 0.52 8.15
CA ARG A 43 8.52 0.29 9.09
C ARG A 43 9.89 0.71 8.53
N HIS A 44 9.91 1.66 7.61
CA HIS A 44 11.12 2.16 6.97
C HIS A 44 11.14 3.68 7.02
N THR A 45 12.32 4.26 7.21
CA THR A 45 12.52 5.72 7.20
C THR A 45 12.77 6.27 5.79
N SER A 46 13.11 5.39 4.83
CA SER A 46 13.45 5.73 3.45
C SER A 46 12.29 5.57 2.47
N ALA A 47 11.08 5.26 2.96
CA ALA A 47 9.88 5.08 2.15
C ALA A 47 8.67 5.70 2.85
N SER A 48 7.65 6.05 2.08
CA SER A 48 6.39 6.59 2.58
C SER A 48 5.21 5.87 1.93
N LEU A 49 4.03 6.03 2.53
CA LEU A 49 2.78 5.56 1.96
C LEU A 49 2.10 6.72 1.25
N LEU A 50 1.60 6.47 0.04
CA LEU A 50 0.84 7.43 -0.73
C LEU A 50 -0.52 6.80 -1.09
N ILE A 51 -1.57 7.61 -1.01
CA ILE A 51 -2.88 7.29 -1.58
C ILE A 51 -3.04 8.24 -2.76
N GLN A 52 -3.18 7.68 -3.96
CA GLN A 52 -3.37 8.44 -5.18
C GLN A 52 -4.69 8.03 -5.83
N GLU A 53 -5.32 8.94 -6.56
CA GLU A 53 -6.49 8.60 -7.35
C GLU A 53 -6.09 7.57 -8.42
N ASN A 54 -6.74 6.41 -8.36
CA ASN A 54 -6.72 5.31 -9.31
C ASN A 54 -5.50 5.29 -10.24
N ALA A 55 -4.38 4.71 -9.75
CA ALA A 55 -3.08 4.57 -10.42
C ALA A 55 -3.17 4.63 -11.96
N ASP A 56 -3.23 5.85 -12.49
CA ASP A 56 -3.31 6.05 -13.92
C ASP A 56 -1.95 5.59 -14.46
N PRO A 57 -1.89 4.59 -15.36
CA PRO A 57 -0.62 4.15 -15.91
C PRO A 57 0.21 5.30 -16.51
N ASP A 58 -0.43 6.42 -16.89
CA ASP A 58 0.25 7.62 -17.38
C ASP A 58 0.95 8.44 -16.28
N VAL A 59 0.57 8.29 -15.00
CA VAL A 59 1.12 9.07 -13.87
C VAL A 59 2.40 8.44 -13.29
N GLN A 60 2.65 7.13 -13.49
CA GLN A 60 3.89 6.49 -13.01
C GLN A 60 5.16 7.05 -13.70
N THR A 61 5.00 7.73 -14.84
CA THR A 61 6.13 8.30 -15.60
C THR A 61 6.53 9.71 -15.13
N ALA A 62 5.73 10.37 -14.29
CA ALA A 62 5.90 11.81 -14.01
C ALA A 62 6.92 12.17 -12.90
N LEU A 63 7.59 11.19 -12.26
CA LEU A 63 8.45 11.44 -11.09
C LEU A 63 9.93 11.01 -11.25
N HIS A 64 10.40 10.75 -12.48
CA HIS A 64 11.84 10.60 -12.75
C HIS A 64 12.45 11.94 -13.19
N PRO A 65 13.26 12.63 -12.35
CA PRO A 65 14.12 13.69 -12.86
C PRO A 65 15.20 13.04 -13.73
N SER A 66 15.38 13.59 -14.94
CA SER A 66 16.53 13.33 -15.80
C SER A 66 17.84 13.68 -15.10
#